data_AF-A0A1N7IB16-F1
#
_entry.id   AF-A0A1N7IB16-F1
#
_cell.length_a   1.000
_cell.length_b   1.000
_cell.length_c   1.000
_cell.angle_alpha   90.00
_cell.angle_beta   90.00
_cell.angle_gamma   90.00
#
_symmetry.space_group_name_H-M   'P 1'
#
loop_
_entity.id
_entity.type
_entity.pdbx_description
1 polymer ?
#
loop_
_entity_poly.entity_id
_entity_poly.type
_entity_poly.pdbx_seq_one_letter_code
_entity_poly.pdbx_strand_id
1 'polypeptide(L)'
;MKTKFKKVSVSERLPEKEGWQIVERENTNVVSSYFHGQIQKFSHDDANYWLEEVPDMEEEMRDLIERFVAITALGEKAPDYLVHDGENLLTKLKQQS
;
A
#
# COMPACT_ATOMS: atom_id res chain seq x y z
N MET A 1 -12.75 4.13 -0.09
CA MET A 1 -11.57 3.73 0.70
C MET A 1 -10.39 4.51 0.17
N LYS A 2 -9.63 5.19 1.03
CA LYS A 2 -8.40 5.88 0.60
C LYS A 2 -7.36 4.82 0.23
N THR A 3 -6.51 5.12 -0.73
CA THR A 3 -5.42 4.24 -1.18
C THR A 3 -4.11 5.01 -1.15
N LYS A 4 -3.02 4.28 -0.94
CA LYS A 4 -1.65 4.80 -1.04
C LYS A 4 -0.82 3.88 -1.92
N PHE A 5 0.34 4.37 -2.35
CA PHE A 5 1.23 3.61 -3.23
C PHE A 5 2.42 3.06 -2.44
N LYS A 6 2.67 1.75 -2.55
CA LYS A 6 3.86 1.09 -2.02
C LYS A 6 4.82 0.78 -3.17
N LYS A 7 6.12 0.98 -2.95
CA LYS A 7 7.16 0.52 -3.89
C LYS A 7 7.27 -1.00 -3.80
N VAL A 8 7.17 -1.68 -4.92
CA VAL A 8 7.32 -3.14 -5.03
C VAL A 8 8.39 -3.50 -6.04
N SER A 9 9.04 -4.65 -5.85
CA SER A 9 10.12 -5.06 -6.75
C SER A 9 9.58 -5.34 -8.15
N VAL A 10 10.40 -5.07 -9.16
CA VAL A 10 10.11 -5.43 -10.55
C VAL A 10 9.97 -6.95 -10.73
N SER A 11 10.65 -7.74 -9.90
CA SER A 11 10.60 -9.20 -9.93
C SER A 11 9.33 -9.81 -9.32
N GLU A 12 8.58 -9.06 -8.52
CA GLU A 12 7.46 -9.58 -7.71
C GLU A 12 6.10 -9.51 -8.43
N ARG A 13 6.02 -8.88 -9.60
CA ARG A 13 4.77 -8.75 -10.35
C ARG A 13 4.67 -9.76 -11.50
N LEU A 14 3.64 -10.61 -11.43
CA LEU A 14 3.24 -11.46 -12.54
C LEU A 14 2.65 -10.59 -13.69
N PRO A 15 2.86 -10.95 -14.97
CA PRO A 15 2.34 -10.21 -16.14
C PRO A 15 0.82 -9.98 -16.15
N GLU A 16 0.10 -10.70 -15.30
CA GLU A 16 -1.38 -10.79 -15.33
C GLU A 16 -2.06 -9.68 -14.52
N LYS A 17 -1.32 -8.91 -13.73
CA LYS A 17 -1.82 -7.75 -12.96
C LYS A 17 -1.74 -6.44 -13.75
N GLU A 18 -1.84 -6.48 -15.08
CA GLU A 18 -1.69 -5.33 -15.98
C GLU A 18 -2.79 -4.27 -15.76
N GLY A 19 -2.37 -3.10 -15.31
CA GLY A 19 -3.17 -1.90 -15.15
C GLY A 19 -2.22 -0.70 -15.04
N TRP A 20 -2.61 0.43 -15.62
CA TRP A 20 -1.81 1.64 -15.81
C TRP A 20 -0.91 1.98 -14.61
N GLN A 21 0.38 2.20 -14.87
CA GLN A 21 1.31 2.73 -13.87
C GLN A 21 2.11 3.88 -14.45
N ILE A 22 2.07 5.00 -13.75
CA ILE A 22 2.92 6.17 -14.03
C ILE A 22 4.17 6.00 -13.18
N VAL A 23 5.34 6.04 -13.81
CA VAL A 23 6.63 6.00 -13.13
C VAL A 23 7.35 7.30 -13.46
N GLU A 24 7.75 8.04 -12.43
CA GLU A 24 8.60 9.22 -12.54
C GLU A 24 10.03 8.83 -12.12
N ARG A 25 11.02 9.16 -12.96
CA ARG A 25 12.44 8.98 -12.63
C ARG A 25 13.06 10.33 -12.30
N GLU A 26 13.62 10.48 -11.11
CA GLU A 26 14.51 11.60 -10.82
C GLU A 26 15.67 11.60 -11.83
N ASN A 27 15.85 12.74 -12.50
CA ASN A 27 16.85 13.05 -13.53
C ASN A 27 16.62 12.55 -14.97
N THR A 28 15.44 12.04 -15.36
CA THR A 28 15.08 11.86 -16.79
C THR A 28 13.60 12.12 -17.07
N ASN A 29 13.30 12.97 -18.07
CA ASN A 29 11.95 13.41 -18.47
C ASN A 29 11.09 12.35 -19.21
N VAL A 30 11.29 11.05 -18.97
CA VAL A 30 10.65 10.00 -19.79
C VAL A 30 9.62 9.21 -18.99
N VAL A 31 8.36 9.34 -19.42
CA VAL A 31 7.15 8.66 -18.92
C VAL A 31 6.72 7.62 -19.96
N SER A 32 6.29 6.43 -19.57
CA SER A 32 5.71 5.44 -20.50
C SER A 32 4.51 4.71 -19.92
N SER A 33 3.55 4.42 -20.79
CA SER A 33 2.26 3.81 -20.46
C SER A 33 1.90 2.68 -21.43
N TYR A 34 1.08 1.73 -20.95
CA TYR A 34 0.54 0.62 -21.74
C TYR A 34 -0.99 0.70 -21.77
N PHE A 35 -1.58 0.60 -22.96
CA PHE A 35 -3.02 0.55 -23.16
C PHE A 35 -3.39 -0.43 -24.28
N HIS A 36 -4.27 -1.39 -23.98
CA HIS A 36 -4.94 -2.24 -24.99
C HIS A 36 -3.99 -2.89 -26.01
N GLY A 37 -2.89 -3.48 -25.55
CA GLY A 37 -1.99 -4.25 -26.42
C GLY A 37 -1.12 -3.41 -27.37
N GLN A 38 -1.03 -2.10 -27.19
CA GLN A 38 -0.07 -1.25 -27.90
C GLN A 38 1.02 -0.72 -26.95
N ILE A 39 2.28 -0.99 -27.31
CA ILE A 39 3.46 -0.45 -26.63
C ILE A 39 3.65 0.99 -27.08
N GLN A 40 3.49 1.96 -26.18
CA GLN A 40 4.19 3.24 -26.32
C GLN A 40 5.61 3.04 -25.78
N LYS A 41 6.59 2.96 -26.70
CA LYS A 41 7.98 2.63 -26.37
C LYS A 41 8.63 3.75 -25.53
N PHE A 42 9.05 3.44 -24.31
CA PHE A 42 10.42 3.74 -23.87
C PHE A 42 11.02 2.59 -23.05
N SER A 43 12.36 2.57 -23.01
CA SER A 43 13.24 1.53 -22.47
C SER A 43 12.95 1.22 -20.99
N HIS A 44 12.67 -0.06 -20.72
CA HIS A 44 12.42 -0.61 -19.38
C HIS A 44 13.70 -0.87 -18.58
N ASP A 45 14.88 -0.63 -19.16
CA ASP A 45 16.14 -1.20 -18.70
C ASP A 45 16.66 -0.65 -17.34
N ASP A 46 16.01 0.36 -16.74
CA ASP A 46 16.46 0.90 -15.43
C ASP A 46 15.32 1.21 -14.43
N ALA A 47 14.14 0.59 -14.56
CA ALA A 47 13.12 0.74 -13.51
C ALA A 47 13.53 -0.06 -12.27
N ASN A 48 13.77 0.63 -11.14
CA ASN A 48 14.17 -0.03 -9.88
C ASN A 48 12.99 -0.56 -9.05
N TYR A 49 11.77 -0.05 -9.28
CA TYR A 49 10.56 -0.43 -8.55
C TYR A 49 9.28 -0.08 -9.33
N TRP A 50 8.17 -0.72 -8.96
CA TRP A 50 6.81 -0.35 -9.35
C TRP A 50 6.05 0.28 -8.19
N LEU A 51 4.94 0.96 -8.49
CA LEU A 51 4.01 1.47 -7.48
C LEU A 51 2.75 0.61 -7.48
N GLU A 52 2.46 -0.05 -6.37
CA GLU A 52 1.22 -0.82 -6.17
C GLU A 52 0.25 -0.03 -5.29
N GLU A 53 -1.00 0.12 -5.74
CA GLU A 53 -2.07 0.69 -4.94
C GLU A 53 -2.45 -0.27 -3.82
N VAL A 54 -2.32 0.19 -2.58
CA VAL A 54 -2.73 -0.54 -1.39
C VAL A 54 -3.74 0.29 -0.60
N PRO A 55 -4.69 -0.36 0.11
CA PRO A 55 -5.59 0.33 1.03
C PRO A 55 -4.82 1.18 2.04
N ASP A 56 -5.19 2.44 2.17
CA ASP A 56 -4.66 3.31 3.21
C ASP A 56 -5.46 3.12 4.50
N MET A 57 -4.77 2.62 5.53
CA MET A 57 -5.36 2.26 6.82
C MET A 57 -4.82 3.15 7.96
N GLU A 58 -4.17 4.28 7.64
CA GLU A 58 -3.61 5.18 8.66
C GLU A 58 -4.65 5.73 9.63
N GLU A 59 -5.84 6.07 9.11
CA GLU A 59 -6.97 6.55 9.92
C GLU A 59 -7.48 5.44 10.86
N GLU A 60 -7.72 4.23 10.34
CA GLU A 60 -8.13 3.07 11.16
C GLU A 60 -7.10 2.73 12.25
N MET A 61 -5.80 2.78 11.92
CA MET A 61 -4.71 2.54 12.89
C MET A 61 -4.66 3.61 13.97
N ARG A 62 -4.74 4.89 13.58
CA ARG A 62 -4.74 6.01 14.53
C ARG A 62 -5.90 5.88 15.50
N ASP A 63 -7.12 5.66 15.00
CA ASP A 63 -8.32 5.56 15.83
C ASP A 63 -8.24 4.39 16.81
N LEU A 64 -7.64 3.27 16.41
CA LEU A 64 -7.43 2.12 17.30
C LEU A 64 -6.44 2.46 18.43
N ILE A 65 -5.32 3.10 18.09
CA ILE A 65 -4.29 3.51 19.06
C ILE A 65 -4.85 4.54 20.03
N GLU A 66 -5.59 5.55 19.56
CA GLU A 66 -6.19 6.57 20.42
C GLU A 66 -7.16 5.95 21.43
N ARG A 67 -8.01 5.02 20.99
CA ARG A 67 -8.90 4.24 21.87
C ARG A 67 -8.12 3.42 22.90
N PHE A 68 -7.04 2.76 22.47
CA PHE A 68 -6.20 1.97 23.38
C PHE A 68 -5.50 2.84 24.43
N VAL A 69 -4.93 3.98 24.01
CA VAL A 69 -4.30 4.94 24.93
C VAL A 69 -5.31 5.50 25.92
N ALA A 70 -6.52 5.84 25.48
CA ALA A 70 -7.58 6.33 26.36
C ALA A 70 -7.95 5.32 27.46
N ILE A 71 -8.08 4.03 27.10
CA ILE A 71 -8.44 2.98 28.07
C ILE A 71 -7.29 2.68 29.03
N THR A 72 -6.06 2.56 28.50
CA THR A 72 -4.88 2.31 29.34
C THR A 72 -4.56 3.48 30.28
N ALA A 73 -4.86 4.72 29.88
CA ALA A 73 -4.75 5.89 30.75
C ALA A 73 -5.71 5.84 31.94
N LEU A 74 -6.83 5.12 31.83
CA LEU A 74 -7.76 4.85 32.94
C LEU A 74 -7.29 3.69 33.83
N GLY A 75 -6.15 3.06 33.53
CA GLY A 75 -5.65 1.87 34.23
C GLY A 75 -6.45 0.61 33.93
N GLU A 76 -7.32 0.67 32.92
CA GLU A 76 -8.19 -0.44 32.53
C GLU A 76 -7.49 -1.37 31.53
N LYS A 77 -7.86 -2.64 31.58
CA LYS A 77 -7.43 -3.62 30.56
C LYS A 77 -8.16 -3.31 29.25
N ALA A 78 -7.46 -3.44 28.13
CA ALA A 78 -8.10 -3.33 26.82
C ALA A 78 -9.26 -4.34 26.69
N PRO A 79 -10.45 -3.90 26.28
CA PRO A 79 -11.61 -4.76 26.13
C PRO A 79 -11.44 -5.66 24.90
N ASP A 80 -12.08 -6.84 24.94
CA ASP A 80 -11.89 -7.90 23.94
C ASP A 80 -12.21 -7.44 22.51
N TYR A 81 -13.20 -6.55 22.33
CA TYR A 81 -13.53 -6.00 21.00
C TYR A 81 -12.37 -5.18 20.41
N LEU A 82 -11.64 -4.44 21.25
CA LEU A 82 -10.52 -3.61 20.79
C LEU A 82 -9.31 -4.47 20.42
N VAL A 83 -9.11 -5.57 21.16
CA VAL A 83 -8.11 -6.59 20.82
C VAL A 83 -8.45 -7.23 19.47
N HIS A 84 -9.71 -7.62 19.27
CA HIS A 84 -10.18 -8.22 18.04
C HIS A 84 -10.05 -7.26 16.83
N ASP A 85 -10.42 -5.99 16.99
CA ASP A 85 -10.23 -4.96 15.96
C ASP A 85 -8.74 -4.83 15.58
N GLY A 86 -7.84 -4.89 16.57
CA GLY A 86 -6.39 -4.89 16.35
C GLY A 86 -5.87 -6.11 15.59
N GLU A 87 -6.36 -7.31 15.92
CA GLU A 87 -6.01 -8.54 15.20
C GLU A 87 -6.47 -8.52 13.74
N ASN A 88 -7.68 -8.01 13.49
CA ASN A 88 -8.21 -7.84 12.14
C ASN A 88 -7.36 -6.86 11.33
N LEU A 89 -7.01 -5.71 11.91
CA LEU A 89 -6.18 -4.71 11.25
C LEU A 89 -4.76 -5.24 10.97
N LEU A 90 -4.18 -5.99 11.90
CA LEU A 90 -2.88 -6.64 11.72
C LEU A 90 -2.92 -7.68 10.59
N THR A 91 -4.02 -8.43 10.47
CA THR A 91 -4.21 -9.39 9.39
C THR A 91 -4.27 -8.70 8.03
N LYS A 92 -5.02 -7.59 7.92
CA LYS A 92 -5.05 -6.77 6.71
C LYS A 92 -3.66 -6.23 6.33
N LEU A 93 -2.89 -5.74 7.30
CA LEU A 93 -1.52 -5.24 7.07
C LEU A 93 -0.57 -6.32 6.58
N LYS A 94 -0.67 -7.54 7.12
CA LYS A 94 0.14 -8.68 6.68
C LYS A 94 -0.18 -9.12 5.25
N GLN A 95 -1.43 -8.96 4.81
CA GLN A 95 -1.83 -9.25 3.42
C GLN A 95 -1.31 -8.19 2.42
N GLN A 96 -0.88 -7.02 2.88
CA GLN A 96 -0.28 -5.96 2.06
C GLN A 96 1.26 -5.98 2.07
N SER A 97 1.87 -6.80 2.92
CA SER A 97 3.33 -6.86 3.12
C SER A 97 3.98 -7.80 2.15
#